data_AF-A0A2V8WXB2-F1
#
_entry.id   AF-A0A2V8WXB2-F1
#
_cell.length_a   1.000
_cell.length_b   1.000
_cell.length_c   1.000
_cell.angle_alpha   90.00
_cell.angle_beta   90.00
_cell.angle_gamma   90.00
#
_symmetry.space_group_name_H-M   'P 1'
#
loop_
_entity.id
_entity.type
_entity.pdbx_description
1 polymer ?
#
loop_
_entity_poly.entity_id
_entity_poly.type
_entity_poly.pdbx_seq_one_letter_code
_entity_poly.pdbx_strand_id
1 'polypeptide(L)'
;MFSIIYRYFAQTWARKVADYYQRALAKYGTVLDCTNAARPQQAKDKNSEKLTCGDDKPETGGMLFKAGTKDKEHIVGVQPNGTGAVFQLLYIKAREEKNNPA
;
A
#
# COMPACT_ATOMS: atom_id res chain seq x y z
N MET A 1 17.33 -20.72 17.37
CA MET A 1 18.12 -19.48 17.18
C MET A 1 18.24 -19.06 15.70
N PHE A 2 18.61 -19.96 14.77
CA PHE A 2 18.73 -19.66 13.33
C PHE A 2 17.47 -19.08 12.67
N SER A 3 16.27 -19.56 13.02
CA SER A 3 15.02 -19.04 12.45
C SER A 3 14.72 -17.59 12.84
N ILE A 4 15.21 -17.11 13.99
CA ILE A 4 15.03 -15.71 14.42
C ILE A 4 15.93 -14.80 13.59
N ILE A 5 17.19 -15.19 13.40
CA ILE A 5 18.16 -14.46 12.57
C ILE A 5 17.65 -14.38 11.12
N TYR A 6 17.11 -15.49 10.60
CA TYR A 6 16.56 -15.54 9.25
C TYR A 6 15.35 -14.61 9.07
N ARG A 7 14.39 -14.64 10.00
CA ARG A 7 13.23 -13.73 10.00
C ARG A 7 13.64 -12.26 10.12
N TYR A 8 14.68 -11.97 10.91
CA TYR A 8 15.21 -10.61 11.02
C TYR A 8 15.79 -10.13 9.69
N PHE A 9 16.64 -10.93 9.06
CA PHE A 9 17.24 -10.58 7.77
C PHE A 9 16.19 -10.37 6.68
N ALA A 10 15.20 -11.27 6.57
CA ALA A 10 14.07 -11.15 5.63
C ALA A 10 13.38 -9.78 5.71
N GLN A 11 13.08 -9.34 6.93
CA GLN A 11 12.42 -8.06 7.18
C GLN A 11 13.28 -6.87 6.76
N THR A 12 14.61 -6.95 6.93
CA THR A 12 15.49 -5.85 6.50
C THR A 12 15.49 -5.64 4.98
N TRP A 13 15.45 -6.71 4.19
CA TRP A 13 15.40 -6.60 2.72
C TRP A 13 14.04 -6.14 2.23
N ALA A 14 12.96 -6.69 2.79
CA ALA A 14 11.62 -6.21 2.52
C ALA A 14 11.50 -4.71 2.82
N ARG A 15 12.08 -4.23 3.92
CA ARG A 15 12.05 -2.82 4.27
C ARG A 15 12.80 -1.94 3.28
N LYS A 16 13.97 -2.38 2.79
CA LYS A 16 14.70 -1.65 1.73
C LYS A 16 13.90 -1.54 0.44
N VAL A 17 13.21 -2.61 0.04
CA VAL A 17 12.33 -2.62 -1.14
C VAL A 17 11.14 -1.68 -0.93
N ALA A 18 10.51 -1.73 0.25
CA ALA A 18 9.44 -0.82 0.63
C ALA A 18 9.87 0.64 0.59
N ASP A 19 11.01 0.99 1.19
CA ASP A 19 11.55 2.36 1.18
C ASP A 19 11.81 2.87 -0.25
N TYR A 20 12.31 2.00 -1.13
CA TYR A 20 12.52 2.34 -2.54
C TYR A 20 11.20 2.69 -3.22
N TYR A 21 10.18 1.83 -3.11
CA TYR A 21 8.89 2.06 -3.76
C TYR A 21 8.11 3.20 -3.13
N GLN A 22 8.20 3.41 -1.82
CA GLN A 22 7.60 4.56 -1.15
C GLN A 22 8.15 5.87 -1.72
N ARG A 23 9.47 5.98 -1.94
CA ARG A 23 10.07 7.15 -2.61
C ARG A 23 9.64 7.26 -4.07
N ALA A 24 9.59 6.14 -4.79
CA ALA A 24 9.17 6.12 -6.19
C ALA A 24 7.70 6.54 -6.38
N LEU A 25 6.83 6.26 -5.40
CA LEU A 25 5.42 6.64 -5.41
C LEU A 25 5.20 8.14 -5.21
N ALA A 26 6.15 8.85 -4.59
CA ALA A 26 6.03 10.29 -4.33
C ALA A 26 5.87 11.12 -5.62
N LYS A 27 6.31 10.59 -6.78
CA LYS A 27 6.08 11.23 -8.08
C LYS A 27 4.62 11.25 -8.53
N TYR A 28 3.77 10.43 -7.90
CA TYR A 28 2.33 10.35 -8.17
C TYR A 28 1.49 11.12 -7.14
N GLY A 29 2.12 11.79 -6.16
CA GLY A 29 1.44 12.60 -5.16
C GLY A 29 1.79 12.19 -3.73
N THR A 30 0.91 12.55 -2.79
CA THR A 30 1.09 12.19 -1.37
C THR A 30 1.00 10.68 -1.21
N VAL A 31 2.04 10.08 -0.63
CA VAL A 31 2.09 8.64 -0.37
C VAL A 31 1.41 8.35 0.96
N LEU A 32 0.41 7.49 0.92
CA LEU A 32 -0.29 6.97 2.07
C LEU A 32 0.34 5.64 2.48
N ASP A 33 0.84 5.57 3.72
CA ASP A 33 1.34 4.34 4.32
C ASP A 33 0.19 3.60 5.02
N CYS A 34 -0.21 2.47 4.45
CA CYS A 34 -1.27 1.60 4.94
C CYS A 34 -0.74 0.41 5.74
N THR A 35 0.57 0.38 6.05
CA THR A 35 1.23 -0.72 6.75
C THR A 35 0.70 -0.94 8.17
N ASN A 36 0.47 0.15 8.90
CA ASN A 36 -0.03 0.13 10.29
C ASN A 36 -1.33 0.93 10.42
N ALA A 37 -2.14 1.02 9.37
CA ALA A 37 -3.38 1.78 9.41
C ALA A 37 -4.24 1.22 10.57
N ALA A 38 -4.33 1.99 11.67
CA ALA A 38 -5.27 1.71 12.73
C ALA A 38 -6.66 1.69 12.10
N ARG A 39 -7.53 0.75 12.53
CA ARG A 39 -8.94 0.75 12.12
C ARG A 39 -9.45 2.19 12.21
N PRO A 40 -10.03 2.75 11.14
CA PRO A 40 -10.48 4.13 11.21
C PRO A 40 -11.54 4.25 12.31
N GLN A 41 -11.17 4.88 13.42
CA GLN A 41 -12.12 5.40 14.39
C GLN A 41 -12.78 6.61 13.71
N GLN A 42 -13.94 6.33 13.11
CA GLN A 42 -14.98 7.27 12.71
C GLN A 42 -14.54 8.68 12.28
N ALA A 43 -14.42 8.88 10.97
CA ALA A 43 -15.08 9.96 10.23
C ALA A 43 -14.89 9.69 8.74
N LYS A 44 -15.84 8.97 8.13
CA LYS A 44 -15.96 8.85 6.68
C LYS A 44 -16.43 10.21 6.16
N ASP A 45 -15.50 11.14 5.92
CA ASP A 45 -15.77 12.25 5.00
C ASP A 45 -15.87 11.67 3.60
N LYS A 46 -17.08 11.18 3.26
CA LYS A 46 -17.43 10.56 1.97
C LYS A 46 -17.24 11.51 0.77
N ASN A 47 -16.87 12.77 1.02
CA ASN A 47 -16.77 13.84 0.03
C ASN A 47 -15.34 14.39 -0.15
N SER A 48 -14.34 13.74 0.43
CA SER A 48 -12.93 14.10 0.20
C SER A 48 -12.40 13.31 -0.99
N GLU A 49 -11.95 13.99 -2.05
CA GLU A 49 -11.23 13.39 -3.20
C GLU A 49 -9.91 12.70 -2.81
N LYS A 50 -9.53 12.77 -1.53
CA LYS A 50 -8.29 12.18 -1.01
C LYS A 50 -8.38 10.65 -0.95
N LEU A 51 -7.28 10.04 -1.37
CA LEU A 51 -7.03 8.61 -1.30
C LEU A 51 -7.05 8.11 0.16
N THR A 52 -7.63 6.94 0.40
CA THR A 52 -7.68 6.32 1.73
C THR A 52 -7.21 4.86 1.70
N CYS A 53 -6.74 4.33 2.82
CA CYS A 53 -6.35 2.92 2.92
C CYS A 53 -7.55 1.97 2.85
N GLY A 54 -8.75 2.44 3.21
CA GLY A 54 -9.95 1.59 3.27
C GLY A 54 -9.76 0.41 4.21
N ASP A 55 -10.13 -0.78 3.72
CA ASP A 55 -9.96 -2.06 4.41
C ASP A 55 -8.67 -2.81 4.00
N ASP A 56 -7.84 -2.19 3.16
CA ASP A 56 -6.62 -2.83 2.65
C ASP A 56 -5.56 -2.91 3.74
N LYS A 57 -5.12 -4.13 4.00
CA LYS A 57 -4.06 -4.42 4.96
C LYS A 57 -3.05 -5.40 4.35
N PRO A 58 -1.74 -5.18 4.56
CA PRO A 58 -0.77 -6.20 4.23
C PRO A 58 -0.93 -7.42 5.15
N GLU A 59 -0.34 -8.54 4.75
CA GLU A 59 -0.17 -9.66 5.67
C GLU A 59 0.79 -9.28 6.81
N THR A 60 0.83 -10.09 7.88
CA THR A 60 1.69 -9.82 9.04
C THR A 60 3.14 -9.63 8.63
N GLY A 61 3.72 -8.48 8.99
CA GLY A 61 5.10 -8.11 8.66
C GLY A 61 5.30 -7.56 7.24
N GLY A 62 4.23 -7.47 6.44
CA GLY A 62 4.23 -6.79 5.15
C GLY A 62 4.02 -5.28 5.28
N MET A 63 4.19 -4.59 4.16
CA MET A 63 4.00 -3.15 4.02
C MET A 63 3.09 -2.87 2.82
N LEU A 64 2.27 -1.83 2.90
CA LEU A 64 1.35 -1.44 1.84
C LEU A 64 1.36 0.08 1.69
N PHE A 65 1.58 0.54 0.46
CA PHE A 65 1.61 1.96 0.13
C PHE A 65 0.63 2.27 -1.00
N LYS A 66 -0.04 3.42 -0.90
CA LYS A 66 -0.88 3.95 -1.98
C LYS A 66 -0.49 5.38 -2.31
N ALA A 67 -0.60 5.78 -3.58
CA ALA A 67 -0.43 7.17 -4.01
C ALA A 67 -1.30 7.48 -5.22
N GLY A 68 -1.52 8.76 -5.49
CA GLY A 68 -2.37 9.22 -6.59
C GLY A 68 -3.71 9.79 -6.12
N THR A 69 -4.70 9.69 -6.98
CA THR A 69 -6.07 10.15 -6.73
C THR A 69 -7.03 8.97 -6.76
N LYS A 70 -8.27 9.16 -6.29
CA LYS A 70 -9.31 8.11 -6.27
C LYS A 70 -9.53 7.42 -7.62
N ASP A 71 -9.32 8.11 -8.73
CA ASP A 71 -9.51 7.56 -10.07
C ASP A 71 -8.23 7.01 -10.71
N LYS A 72 -7.07 7.29 -10.12
CA LYS A 72 -5.74 6.88 -10.60
C LYS A 72 -4.87 6.51 -9.41
N GLU A 73 -5.05 5.31 -8.91
CA GLU A 73 -4.34 4.81 -7.74
C GLU A 73 -3.11 4.00 -8.17
N HIS A 74 -1.99 4.28 -7.51
CA HIS A 74 -0.79 3.45 -7.55
C HIS A 74 -0.64 2.75 -6.21
N ILE A 75 -0.63 1.42 -6.22
CA ILE A 75 -0.61 0.60 -5.01
C ILE A 75 0.63 -0.29 -5.04
N VAL A 76 1.35 -0.36 -3.92
CA VAL A 76 2.51 -1.22 -3.75
C VAL A 76 2.40 -2.02 -2.47
N GLY A 77 2.31 -3.35 -2.59
CA GLY A 77 2.41 -4.28 -1.47
C GLY A 77 3.80 -4.92 -1.44
N VAL A 78 4.40 -5.04 -0.26
CA VAL A 78 5.70 -5.69 -0.06
C VAL A 78 5.60 -6.68 1.09
N GLN A 79 5.95 -7.94 0.84
CA GLN A 79 5.92 -9.02 1.83
C GLN A 79 7.32 -9.62 2.00
N PRO A 80 7.81 -9.79 3.24
CA PRO A 80 9.04 -10.56 3.47
C PRO A 80 8.85 -12.02 3.04
N ASN A 81 9.80 -12.55 2.28
CA ASN A 81 9.79 -13.95 1.86
C ASN A 81 11.23 -14.50 1.86
N GLY A 82 11.48 -15.49 2.68
CA GLY A 82 12.79 -16.11 2.76
C GLY A 82 13.87 -15.12 3.22
N THR A 83 14.94 -14.99 2.44
CA THR A 83 15.99 -13.96 2.63
C THR A 83 15.70 -12.65 1.90
N GLY A 84 14.56 -12.55 1.20
CA GLY A 84 14.24 -11.41 0.34
C GLY A 84 12.81 -10.92 0.55
N ALA A 85 12.22 -10.42 -0.54
CA ALA A 85 10.88 -9.86 -0.54
C ALA A 85 10.14 -10.20 -1.83
N VAL A 86 8.84 -10.42 -1.71
CA VAL A 86 7.92 -10.43 -2.84
C VAL A 86 7.17 -9.10 -2.80
N PHE A 87 7.04 -8.43 -3.93
CA PHE A 87 6.30 -7.18 -4.03
C PHE A 87 5.31 -7.23 -5.19
N GLN A 88 4.24 -6.47 -5.06
CA GLN A 88 3.18 -6.35 -6.04
C GLN A 88 2.98 -4.87 -6.35
N LEU A 89 2.92 -4.54 -7.64
CA LEU A 89 2.70 -3.19 -8.14
C LEU A 89 1.38 -3.18 -8.91
N LEU A 90 0.42 -2.39 -8.46
CA LEU A 90 -0.88 -2.27 -9.10
C LEU A 90 -1.13 -0.81 -9.48
N TYR A 91 -1.73 -0.62 -10.65
CA TYR A 91 -2.27 0.65 -11.09
C TYR A 91 -3.75 0.47 -11.37
N ILE A 92 -4.60 1.21 -10.65
CA ILE A 92 -6.05 1.16 -10.80
C ILE A 92 -6.49 2.47 -11.42
N LYS A 93 -7.25 2.36 -12.51
CA LYS A 93 -7.91 3.50 -13.14
C LYS A 93 -9.41 3.29 -13.13
N ALA A 94 -10.14 4.06 -12.33
CA ALA A 94 -11.59 4.05 -12.40
C ALA A 94 -12.02 4.72 -13.71
N ARG A 95 -12.92 4.06 -14.46
CA ARG A 95 -13.65 4.69 -15.56
C ARG A 95 -14.96 5.19 -14.96
N GLU A 96 -15.22 6.49 -15.05
CA GLU A 96 -16.54 7.01 -14.74
C GLU A 96 -17.55 6.35 -15.69
N GLU A 97 -18.34 5.38 -15.20
CA GLU A 97 -19.58 5.02 -15.86
C GLU A 97 -20.55 6.17 -15.61
N LYS A 98 -20.65 7.04 -16.62
CA LYS A 98 -21.71 8.04 -16.71
C LYS A 98 -23.03 7.27 -16.59
N ASN A 99 -23.72 7.41 -15.44
CA ASN A 99 -25.06 6.86 -15.20
C ASN A 99 -25.92 7.02 -16.46
N ASN A 100 -26.26 5.91 -17.11
CA ASN A 100 -27.32 5.88 -18.11
C ASN A 100 -28.61 5.45 -17.38
N PRO A 101 -29.50 6.37 -16.99
CA PRO A 101 -30.82 5.98 -16.54
C PRO A 101 -31.55 5.38 -17.74
N ALA A 102 -31.81 4.07 -17.67
CA ALA A 102 -32.77 3.40 -18.54
C ALA A 102 -34.21 3.72 -18.09
#